data_AF-A0A1X7VX71-F1
#
_entry.id   AF-A0A1X7VX71-F1
#
_cell.length_a   1.000
_cell.length_b   1.000
_cell.length_c   1.000
_cell.angle_alpha   90.00
_cell.angle_beta   90.00
_cell.angle_gamma   90.00
#
_symmetry.space_group_name_H-M   'P 1'
#
loop_
_entity.id
_entity.type
_entity.pdbx_description
1 polymer ?
#
loop_
_entity_poly.entity_id
_entity_poly.type
_entity_poly.pdbx_seq_one_letter_code
_entity_poly.pdbx_strand_id
1 'polypeptide(L)'
;MCEQAKESMKQKNDRDLGSFENAVTCGDAAWLTRGYHSQNATYTLQNYQTGGLLYDKQFSQRGNSDITGEELFEGTSKSKEGFGAEWVFEKAKTDKMNISIHVQDNDSTS
;
A
#
# COMPACT_ATOMS: atom_id res chain seq x y z
N MET A 1 -12.94 -5.55 -1.70
CA MET A 1 -11.76 -6.43 -1.70
C MET A 1 -10.94 -6.21 -0.44
N CYS A 2 -10.47 -4.99 -0.19
CA CYS A 2 -9.73 -4.62 1.04
C CYS A 2 -10.46 -5.01 2.33
N GLU A 3 -11.71 -4.57 2.50
CA GLU A 3 -12.48 -4.88 3.71
C GLU A 3 -12.71 -6.37 3.91
N GLN A 4 -12.91 -7.15 2.85
CA GLN A 4 -13.09 -8.59 2.98
C GLN A 4 -11.83 -9.29 3.53
N ALA A 5 -10.64 -8.88 3.05
CA ALA A 5 -9.38 -9.41 3.56
C ALA A 5 -9.14 -8.99 5.02
N LYS A 6 -9.43 -7.73 5.37
CA LYS A 6 -9.37 -7.24 6.76
C LYS A 6 -10.33 -8.00 7.68
N GLU A 7 -11.57 -8.20 7.28
CA GLU A 7 -12.56 -8.95 8.07
C GLU A 7 -12.13 -10.41 8.26
N SER A 8 -11.57 -11.04 7.22
CA SER A 8 -11.00 -12.38 7.36
C SER A 8 -9.85 -12.43 8.38
N MET A 9 -9.03 -11.39 8.46
CA MET A 9 -7.96 -11.28 9.46
C MET A 9 -8.51 -11.04 10.87
N LYS A 10 -9.58 -10.24 11.03
CA LYS A 10 -10.24 -9.97 12.31
C LYS A 10 -10.99 -11.17 12.88
N GLN A 11 -11.36 -12.14 12.04
CA GLN A 11 -12.00 -13.39 12.47
C GLN A 11 -11.00 -14.41 13.05
N LYS A 12 -9.69 -14.22 12.84
CA LYS A 12 -8.64 -15.07 13.41
C LYS A 12 -8.41 -14.74 14.89
N ASN A 13 -7.80 -15.66 15.63
CA ASN A 13 -7.35 -15.34 16.98
C ASN A 13 -6.23 -14.30 16.92
N ASP A 14 -6.23 -13.33 17.84
CA ASP A 14 -5.22 -12.27 17.88
C ASP A 14 -3.78 -12.80 17.94
N ARG A 15 -3.57 -13.98 18.54
CA ARG A 15 -2.25 -14.62 18.62
C ARG A 15 -1.80 -15.30 17.34
N ASP A 16 -2.73 -15.59 16.42
CA ASP A 16 -2.41 -16.29 15.19
C ASP A 16 -1.66 -15.36 14.24
N LEU A 17 -0.56 -15.87 13.66
CA LEU A 17 0.16 -15.14 12.64
C LEU A 17 -0.76 -14.88 11.43
N GLY A 18 -0.78 -13.62 10.98
CA GLY A 18 -1.67 -13.14 9.94
C GLY A 18 -3.08 -12.77 10.41
N SER A 19 -3.34 -12.73 11.71
CA SER A 19 -4.50 -12.04 12.29
C SER A 19 -4.37 -10.53 12.15
N PHE A 20 -5.43 -9.79 12.46
CA PHE A 20 -5.39 -8.32 12.45
C PHE A 20 -4.47 -7.73 13.54
N GLU A 21 -4.32 -8.45 14.65
CA GLU A 21 -3.47 -8.08 15.79
C GLU A 21 -2.05 -8.68 15.73
N ASN A 22 -1.77 -9.54 14.75
CA ASN A 22 -0.46 -10.15 14.51
C ASN A 22 -0.21 -10.28 12.99
N ALA A 23 -0.34 -9.14 12.28
CA ALA A 23 -0.38 -9.11 10.83
C ALA A 23 1.01 -9.32 10.21
N VAL A 24 1.04 -10.12 9.13
CA VAL A 24 2.19 -10.27 8.22
C VAL A 24 1.83 -9.63 6.91
N THR A 25 2.56 -8.60 6.53
CA THR A 25 2.24 -7.79 5.34
C THR A 25 3.40 -7.76 4.36
N CYS A 26 3.11 -7.51 3.09
CA CYS A 26 4.07 -7.03 2.10
C CYS A 26 3.45 -5.85 1.35
N GLY A 27 4.27 -4.96 0.82
CA GLY A 27 3.76 -3.81 0.07
C GLY A 27 4.77 -3.32 -0.96
N ASP A 28 4.24 -2.81 -2.05
CA ASP A 28 5.01 -2.30 -3.18
C ASP A 28 4.12 -1.36 -4.01
N ALA A 29 4.76 -0.48 -4.80
CA ALA A 29 4.12 0.35 -5.79
C ALA A 29 4.11 -0.31 -7.17
N ALA A 30 2.97 -0.19 -7.85
CA ALA A 30 2.82 -0.53 -9.26
C ALA A 30 2.60 0.74 -10.08
N TRP A 31 3.22 0.83 -11.26
CA TRP A 31 3.02 1.94 -12.19
C TRP A 31 2.20 1.47 -13.40
N LEU A 32 1.25 2.31 -13.83
CA LEU A 32 0.39 2.01 -14.98
C LEU A 32 1.20 1.81 -16.28
N THR A 33 2.28 2.57 -16.43
CA THR A 33 3.26 2.40 -17.51
C THR A 33 4.64 2.14 -16.89
N ARG A 34 5.50 1.39 -17.59
CA ARG A 34 6.83 1.05 -17.07
C ARG A 34 7.65 2.31 -16.78
N GLY A 35 8.06 2.46 -15.52
CA GLY A 35 9.20 3.30 -15.13
C GLY A 35 8.89 4.72 -14.68
N TYR A 36 9.97 5.46 -14.47
CA TYR A 36 10.09 6.79 -13.85
C TYR A 36 9.16 7.87 -14.41
N HIS A 37 8.55 7.68 -15.58
CA HIS A 37 7.70 8.69 -16.21
C HIS A 37 6.19 8.44 -16.05
N SER A 38 5.79 7.35 -15.38
CA SER A 38 4.37 7.07 -15.20
C SER A 38 3.73 8.08 -14.25
N GLN A 39 2.76 8.81 -14.78
CA GLN A 39 1.94 9.75 -14.01
C GLN A 39 1.03 9.01 -13.02
N ASN A 40 0.71 7.75 -13.26
CA ASN A 40 -0.16 6.97 -12.39
C ASN A 40 0.63 5.87 -11.67
N ALA A 41 0.44 5.79 -10.36
CA ALA A 41 0.99 4.73 -9.52
C ALA A 41 -0.03 4.31 -8.46
N THR A 42 0.05 3.06 -8.03
CA THR A 42 -0.75 2.53 -6.93
C THR A 42 0.19 1.90 -5.93
N TYR A 43 0.17 2.35 -4.68
CA TYR A 43 0.82 1.60 -3.60
C TYR A 43 -0.18 0.61 -3.03
N THR A 44 0.26 -0.63 -2.78
CA THR A 44 -0.56 -1.67 -2.17
C THR A 44 0.10 -2.21 -0.92
N LEU A 45 -0.70 -2.48 0.10
CA LEU A 45 -0.32 -3.28 1.27
C LEU A 45 -1.21 -4.53 1.27
N GLN A 46 -0.59 -5.69 1.34
CA GLN A 46 -1.24 -6.99 1.21
C GLN A 46 -0.92 -7.86 2.41
N ASN A 47 -1.81 -8.79 2.73
CA ASN A 47 -1.51 -9.89 3.63
C ASN A 47 -0.56 -10.85 2.92
N TYR A 48 0.66 -10.99 3.44
CA TYR A 48 1.71 -11.77 2.78
C TYR A 48 1.37 -13.26 2.67
N GLN A 49 0.59 -13.79 3.61
CA GLN A 49 0.27 -15.22 3.66
C GLN A 49 -0.87 -15.60 2.72
N THR A 50 -1.81 -14.69 2.50
CA THR A 50 -3.03 -14.98 1.71
C THR A 50 -3.05 -14.25 0.37
N GLY A 51 -2.19 -13.26 0.15
CA GLY A 51 -2.25 -12.34 -0.99
C GLY A 51 -3.46 -11.39 -0.94
N GLY A 52 -4.19 -11.36 0.18
CA GLY A 52 -5.36 -10.49 0.33
C GLY A 52 -4.94 -9.02 0.35
N LEU A 53 -5.46 -8.21 -0.56
CA LEU A 53 -5.24 -6.76 -0.54
C LEU A 53 -5.84 -6.17 0.74
N LEU A 54 -5.06 -5.40 1.51
CA LEU A 54 -5.49 -4.80 2.78
C LEU A 54 -5.73 -3.31 2.63
N TYR A 55 -4.78 -2.63 2.00
CA TYR A 55 -4.86 -1.20 1.72
C TYR A 55 -4.30 -0.94 0.33
N ASP A 56 -4.88 0.04 -0.34
CA ASP A 56 -4.36 0.56 -1.58
C ASP A 56 -4.50 2.07 -1.58
N LYS A 57 -3.60 2.71 -2.30
CA LYS A 57 -3.72 4.13 -2.58
C LYS A 57 -3.26 4.40 -4.00
N GLN A 58 -4.19 4.88 -4.80
CA GLN A 58 -3.95 5.39 -6.13
C GLN A 58 -3.42 6.83 -6.07
N PHE A 59 -2.43 7.12 -6.90
CA PHE A 59 -1.89 8.45 -7.10
C PHE A 59 -1.82 8.76 -8.59
N SER A 60 -2.28 9.95 -8.93
CA SER A 60 -2.08 10.56 -10.24
C SER A 60 -1.21 11.81 -10.04
N GLN A 61 -0.15 11.92 -10.82
CA GLN A 61 0.72 13.08 -10.82
C GLN A 61 0.05 14.23 -11.54
N ARG A 62 0.36 15.45 -11.12
CA ARG A 62 -0.08 16.63 -11.84
C ARG A 62 0.50 16.65 -13.25
N GLY A 63 -0.37 16.58 -14.25
CA GLY A 63 -0.02 16.84 -15.64
C GLY A 63 0.00 18.34 -15.94
N ASN A 64 0.24 18.72 -17.19
CA ASN A 64 0.19 20.13 -17.63
C ASN A 64 -1.22 20.75 -17.57
N SER A 65 -2.25 19.98 -17.28
CA SER A 65 -3.64 20.42 -17.28
C SER A 65 -4.37 19.80 -16.10
N ASP A 66 -5.03 20.64 -15.30
CA ASP A 66 -5.92 20.17 -14.23
C ASP A 66 -7.23 19.70 -14.88
N ILE A 67 -7.24 18.42 -15.26
CA ILE A 67 -8.39 17.76 -15.89
C ILE A 67 -9.35 17.13 -14.87
N THR A 68 -9.02 17.15 -13.57
CA THR A 68 -9.82 16.56 -12.50
C THR A 68 -9.86 17.48 -11.27
N GLY A 69 -10.90 17.34 -10.44
CA GLY A 69 -10.96 17.96 -9.11
C GLY A 69 -10.34 17.12 -7.98
N GLU A 70 -9.63 16.04 -8.31
CA GLU A 70 -8.97 15.19 -7.32
C GLU A 70 -7.63 15.80 -6.88
N GLU A 71 -7.22 15.48 -5.66
CA GLU A 71 -5.91 15.86 -5.12
C GLU A 71 -4.80 15.11 -5.87
N LEU A 72 -4.03 15.83 -6.68
CA LEU A 72 -2.93 15.30 -7.47
C LEU A 72 -1.65 15.27 -6.64
N PHE A 73 -0.83 14.24 -6.83
CA PHE A 73 0.45 14.13 -6.16
C PHE A 73 1.47 15.12 -6.77
N GLU A 74 2.00 16.03 -5.94
CA GLU A 74 2.91 17.10 -6.37
C GLU A 74 4.40 16.69 -6.37
N GLY A 75 4.73 15.48 -5.92
CA GLY A 75 6.12 15.00 -5.88
C GLY A 75 6.61 14.31 -7.17
N THR A 76 7.85 13.82 -7.12
CA THR A 76 8.47 13.04 -8.21
C THR A 76 7.91 11.61 -8.30
N SER A 77 8.07 10.95 -9.43
CA SER A 77 7.67 9.55 -9.59
C SER A 77 8.37 8.62 -8.58
N LYS A 78 9.64 8.91 -8.27
CA LYS A 78 10.44 8.20 -7.26
C LYS A 78 9.90 8.39 -5.83
N SER A 79 9.38 9.56 -5.50
CA SER A 79 8.82 9.82 -4.15
C SER A 79 7.40 9.28 -3.96
N LYS A 80 6.71 8.84 -5.03
CA LYS A 80 5.33 8.31 -4.95
C LYS A 80 5.23 7.07 -4.08
N GLU A 81 6.20 6.17 -4.21
CA GLU A 81 6.19 4.92 -3.46
C GLU A 81 6.30 5.20 -1.96
N GLY A 82 7.27 6.03 -1.55
CA GLY A 82 7.43 6.44 -0.15
C GLY A 82 6.20 7.16 0.40
N PHE A 83 5.61 8.09 -0.35
CA PHE A 83 4.37 8.75 0.03
C PHE A 83 3.20 7.77 0.16
N GLY A 84 3.12 6.79 -0.76
CA GLY A 84 2.06 5.82 -0.71
C GLY A 84 2.18 4.81 0.41
N ALA A 85 3.41 4.37 0.70
CA ALA A 85 3.73 3.60 1.88
C ALA A 85 3.29 4.35 3.14
N GLU A 86 3.72 5.60 3.31
CA GLU A 86 3.35 6.44 4.47
C GLU A 86 1.83 6.52 4.63
N TRP A 87 1.10 6.82 3.55
CA TRP A 87 -0.36 6.92 3.59
C TRP A 87 -1.04 5.62 4.04
N VAL A 88 -0.64 4.48 3.47
CA VAL A 88 -1.27 3.19 3.84
C VAL A 88 -0.90 2.75 5.25
N PHE A 89 0.32 3.03 5.71
CA PHE A 89 0.74 2.70 7.08
C PHE A 89 0.03 3.59 8.12
N GLU A 90 -0.20 4.87 7.82
CA GLU A 90 -1.01 5.74 8.68
C GLU A 90 -2.47 5.26 8.75
N LYS A 91 -3.01 4.75 7.63
CA LYS A 91 -4.34 4.12 7.62
C LYS A 91 -4.38 2.83 8.43
N ALA A 92 -3.39 1.96 8.28
CA ALA A 92 -3.25 0.74 9.09
C ALA A 92 -3.23 1.07 10.60
N LYS A 93 -2.47 2.08 11.02
CA LYS A 93 -2.44 2.57 12.40
C LYS A 93 -3.80 3.10 12.85
N THR A 94 -4.46 3.88 12.02
CA THR A 94 -5.80 4.43 12.30
C THR A 94 -6.83 3.32 12.52
N ASP A 95 -6.76 2.28 11.69
CA ASP A 95 -7.62 1.09 11.78
C ASP A 95 -7.20 0.14 12.92
N LYS A 96 -6.13 0.48 13.66
CA LYS A 96 -5.54 -0.32 14.76
C LYS A 96 -5.01 -1.69 14.33
N MET A 97 -4.59 -1.84 13.09
CA MET A 97 -3.91 -3.06 12.65
C MET A 97 -2.51 -3.13 13.27
N ASN A 98 -2.18 -4.24 13.93
CA ASN A 98 -0.85 -4.47 14.48
C ASN A 98 0.01 -5.28 13.50
N ILE A 99 0.91 -4.59 12.79
CA ILE A 99 1.83 -5.20 11.83
C ILE A 99 3.03 -5.75 12.60
N SER A 100 3.08 -7.08 12.75
CA SER A 100 4.19 -7.75 13.43
C SER A 100 5.36 -8.04 12.49
N ILE A 101 5.07 -8.30 11.22
CA ILE A 101 6.09 -8.53 10.18
C ILE A 101 5.70 -7.77 8.92
N HIS A 102 6.62 -6.98 8.40
CA HIS A 102 6.53 -6.39 7.07
C HIS A 102 7.64 -6.96 6.20
N VAL A 103 7.27 -7.73 5.18
CA VAL A 103 8.18 -8.34 4.21
C VAL A 103 8.40 -7.33 3.10
N GLN A 104 9.65 -6.90 2.95
CA GLN A 104 10.11 -6.08 1.84
C GLN A 104 11.01 -6.92 0.94
N ASP A 105 11.02 -6.60 -0.35
CA ASP A 105 12.08 -7.09 -1.21
C ASP A 105 13.40 -6.46 -0.80
N ASN A 106 14.48 -7.20 -1.00
CA ASN A 106 15.82 -6.68 -0.77
C ASN A 106 16.19 -5.89 -2.02
N ASP A 107 16.49 -4.60 -1.87
CA ASP A 107 16.95 -3.76 -2.97
C ASP A 107 18.12 -4.45 -3.67
N SER A 108 18.01 -4.65 -4.99
CA SER A 108 19.12 -5.17 -5.77
C SER A 108 20.27 -4.16 -5.72
N THR A 109 21.41 -4.55 -5.12
CA THR A 109 22.64 -3.77 -5.25
C THR A 109 23.05 -3.78 -6.73
N SER A 110 23.12 -2.59 -7.32
CA SER A 110 23.65 -2.37 -8.67
C SER A 110 25.17 -2.40 -8.66
#